data_AF-A0A843G0X9-F1
#
_entry.id   AF-A0A843G0X9-F1
#
_cell.length_a   1.000
_cell.length_b   1.000
_cell.length_c   1.000
_cell.angle_alpha   90.00
_cell.angle_beta   90.00
_cell.angle_gamma   90.00
#
_symmetry.space_group_name_H-M   'P 1'
#
loop_
_entity.id
_entity.type
_entity.pdbx_description
1 polymer ?
#
loop_
_entity_poly.entity_id
_entity_poly.type
_entity_poly.pdbx_seq_one_letter_code
_entity_poly.pdbx_strand_id
1 'polypeptide(L)'
;HVVEGSNTITTVDLVEGGVYVSVTLPSLQVGTIGGGTGLDTQHECLSLLGCAGGGEKSGDNSKKLAEIIASAVLAGELSLIGALGAGHLARAHKTLGR
;
A
#
# COMPACT_ATOMS: atom_id res chain seq x y z
N HIS A 1 11.36 8.52 -2.91
CA HIS A 1 11.40 7.15 -3.47
C HIS A 1 10.04 6.71 -4.05
N VAL A 2 9.25 7.63 -4.60
CA VAL A 2 7.93 7.25 -5.17
C VAL A 2 8.10 6.51 -6.49
N VAL A 3 9.05 6.94 -7.33
CA VAL A 3 9.35 6.29 -8.61
C VAL A 3 9.65 4.82 -8.40
N GLU A 4 10.58 4.50 -7.51
CA GLU A 4 11.01 3.13 -7.25
C GLU A 4 9.96 2.32 -6.47
N GLY A 5 9.32 2.94 -5.47
CA GLY A 5 8.28 2.31 -4.64
C GLY A 5 6.99 2.01 -5.40
N SER A 6 6.77 2.65 -6.55
CA SER A 6 5.60 2.42 -7.41
C SER A 6 5.74 1.20 -8.32
N ASN A 7 6.95 0.64 -8.48
CA ASN A 7 7.14 -0.59 -9.25
C ASN A 7 6.34 -1.72 -8.62
N THR A 8 5.28 -2.16 -9.31
CA THR A 8 4.35 -3.17 -8.82
C THR A 8 3.92 -4.06 -9.98
N ILE A 9 3.90 -5.38 -9.74
CA ILE A 9 3.25 -6.35 -10.62
C ILE A 9 2.00 -6.84 -9.91
N THR A 10 0.83 -6.61 -10.52
CA THR A 10 -0.46 -7.12 -10.04
C THR A 10 -0.82 -8.36 -10.85
N THR A 11 -1.01 -9.49 -10.16
CA THR A 11 -1.42 -10.77 -10.75
C THR A 11 -2.85 -11.06 -10.36
N VAL A 12 -3.67 -11.44 -11.34
CA VAL A 12 -5.07 -11.84 -11.15
C VAL A 12 -5.29 -13.15 -11.89
N ASP A 13 -5.55 -14.22 -11.15
CA ASP A 13 -5.78 -15.56 -11.69
C ASP A 13 -7.18 -16.06 -11.32
N LEU A 14 -7.85 -16.74 -12.26
CA LEU A 14 -9.10 -17.41 -11.99
C LEU A 14 -8.82 -18.66 -11.13
N VAL A 15 -9.58 -18.83 -10.06
CA VAL A 15 -9.53 -20.02 -9.20
C VAL A 15 -10.95 -20.56 -8.98
N GLU A 16 -11.06 -21.78 -8.47
CA GLU A 16 -12.37 -22.33 -8.12
C GLU A 16 -13.06 -21.44 -7.07
N GLY A 17 -14.27 -20.97 -7.38
CA GLY A 17 -15.07 -20.14 -6.48
C GLY A 17 -14.68 -18.66 -6.40
N GLY A 18 -13.72 -18.17 -7.20
CA GLY A 18 -13.36 -16.75 -7.19
C GLY A 18 -12.12 -16.38 -8.00
N VAL A 19 -11.40 -15.38 -7.53
CA VAL A 19 -10.14 -14.91 -8.12
C VAL A 19 -9.05 -14.85 -7.05
N TYR A 20 -7.85 -15.29 -7.42
CA TYR A 20 -6.65 -15.02 -6.66
C TYR A 20 -6.07 -13.69 -7.14
N VAL A 21 -5.74 -12.81 -6.20
CA VAL A 21 -5.13 -11.51 -6.49
C VAL A 21 -3.91 -11.32 -5.61
N SER A 22 -2.79 -10.92 -6.21
CA SER A 22 -1.57 -10.60 -5.50
C SER A 22 -0.85 -9.41 -6.11
N VAL A 23 -0.08 -8.69 -5.30
CA VAL A 23 0.83 -7.63 -5.74
C VAL A 23 2.26 -7.98 -5.34
N THR A 24 3.20 -7.72 -6.23
CA THR A 24 4.64 -7.85 -5.95
C THR A 24 5.32 -6.50 -6.12
N LEU A 25 5.88 -5.97 -5.04
CA LEU A 25 6.62 -4.69 -5.03
C LEU A 25 8.12 -4.96 -4.84
N PRO A 26 8.92 -5.16 -5.91
CA PRO A 26 10.31 -5.59 -5.80
C PRO A 26 11.26 -4.53 -5.23
N SER A 27 10.85 -3.26 -5.20
CA SER A 27 11.73 -2.14 -4.87
C SER A 27 11.07 -1.12 -3.94
N LEU A 28 10.44 -1.58 -2.85
CA LEU A 28 9.85 -0.70 -1.85
C LEU A 28 10.88 -0.21 -0.82
N GLN A 29 11.48 0.97 -1.04
CA GLN A 29 12.35 1.59 -0.03
C GLN A 29 11.50 2.32 1.01
N VAL A 30 11.54 1.84 2.25
CA VAL A 30 10.80 2.43 3.37
C VAL A 30 11.58 2.29 4.67
N GLY A 31 11.39 3.25 5.58
CA GLY A 31 12.01 3.28 6.89
C GLY A 31 11.15 4.02 7.90
N THR A 32 11.36 3.72 9.18
CA THR A 32 10.58 4.28 10.31
C THR A 32 11.43 5.10 11.28
N ILE A 33 12.72 5.29 10.97
CA ILE A 33 13.68 6.17 11.64
C ILE A 33 14.46 6.93 10.57
N GLY A 34 14.77 8.20 10.84
CA GLY A 34 15.62 9.06 9.98
C GLY A 34 14.84 9.87 8.95
N GLY A 35 15.52 10.82 8.31
CA GLY A 35 14.91 11.73 7.33
C GLY A 35 13.68 12.44 7.90
N GLY A 36 12.58 12.42 7.14
CA GLY A 36 11.32 13.09 7.53
C GLY A 36 10.50 12.38 8.61
N THR A 37 10.89 11.19 9.08
CA THR A 37 10.11 10.42 10.08
C THR A 37 10.10 11.05 11.48
N GLY A 38 11.02 11.98 11.75
CA GLY A 38 11.09 12.73 13.01
C GLY A 38 10.31 14.04 13.00
N LEU A 39 9.69 14.42 11.87
CA LEU A 39 8.80 15.57 11.82
C LEU A 39 7.47 15.21 12.50
N ASP A 40 6.92 16.13 13.29
CA ASP A 40 5.81 15.86 14.21
C ASP A 40 4.62 15.15 13.54
N THR A 41 4.12 15.66 12.42
CA THR A 41 2.93 15.09 11.77
C THR A 41 3.22 13.74 11.09
N GLN A 42 4.42 13.54 10.53
CA GLN A 42 4.84 12.25 9.98
C GLN A 42 5.03 11.21 11.09
N HIS A 43 5.56 11.63 12.24
CA HIS A 43 5.72 10.78 13.41
C HIS A 43 4.36 10.34 13.98
N GLU A 44 3.39 11.26 14.06
CA GLU A 44 2.02 10.96 14.44
C GLU A 44 1.36 9.96 13.47
N CYS A 45 1.50 10.15 12.15
CA CYS A 45 1.02 9.20 11.16
C CYS A 45 1.63 7.80 11.34
N LEU A 46 2.95 7.72 11.59
CA LEU A 46 3.60 6.44 11.90
C LEU A 46 3.10 5.84 13.21
N SER A 47 2.79 6.68 14.20
CA SER A 47 2.26 6.24 15.50
C SER A 47 0.85 5.66 15.37
N LEU A 48 -0.02 6.25 14.52
CA LEU A 48 -1.35 5.72 14.20
C LEU A 48 -1.27 4.31 13.60
N LEU A 49 -0.25 4.05 12.78
CA LEU A 49 0.01 2.73 12.20
C LEU A 49 0.79 1.80 13.15
N GLY A 50 1.16 2.28 14.33
CA GLY A 50 2.02 1.58 15.30
C GLY A 50 3.38 1.19 14.71
N CYS A 51 3.97 2.07 13.91
CA CYS A 51 5.24 1.89 13.20
C CYS A 51 6.27 2.97 13.53
N ALA A 52 6.00 3.89 14.46
CA ALA A 52 6.94 4.94 14.84
C ALA A 52 8.20 4.34 15.51
N GLY A 53 9.39 4.78 15.08
CA GLY A 53 10.65 4.31 15.65
C GLY A 53 11.11 2.93 15.16
N GLY A 54 12.00 2.28 15.91
CA GLY A 54 12.75 1.10 15.44
C GLY A 54 12.03 -0.24 15.58
N GLY A 55 10.99 -0.32 16.42
CA GLY A 55 10.38 -1.57 16.87
C GLY A 55 11.15 -2.23 18.01
N GLU A 56 10.75 -3.45 18.39
CA GLU A 56 11.46 -4.23 19.42
C GLU A 56 12.85 -4.68 18.95
N LYS A 57 12.95 -5.16 17.71
CA LYS A 57 14.22 -5.45 17.03
C LYS A 57 14.42 -4.51 15.86
N SER A 58 15.68 -4.29 15.51
CA SER A 58 16.05 -3.43 14.39
C SER A 58 15.35 -3.86 13.10
N GLY A 59 14.53 -2.95 12.55
CA GLY A 59 13.84 -3.13 11.27
C GLY A 59 12.42 -3.69 11.39
N ASP A 60 11.95 -4.06 12.57
CA ASP A 60 10.61 -4.64 12.75
C ASP A 60 9.52 -3.67 12.28
N ASN A 61 9.57 -2.42 12.75
CA ASN A 61 8.59 -1.42 12.35
C ASN A 61 8.67 -1.06 10.86
N SER A 62 9.86 -1.08 10.27
CA SER A 62 10.02 -0.81 8.83
C SER A 62 9.46 -1.96 7.98
N LYS A 63 9.62 -3.22 8.41
CA LYS A 63 8.97 -4.38 7.77
C LYS A 63 7.46 -4.31 7.91
N LYS A 64 6.95 -4.01 9.10
CA LYS A 64 5.52 -3.82 9.35
C LYS A 64 4.93 -2.72 8.46
N LEU A 65 5.61 -1.58 8.34
CA LEU A 65 5.17 -0.51 7.45
C LEU A 65 5.19 -0.94 5.98
N ALA A 66 6.19 -1.73 5.56
CA ALA A 66 6.23 -2.30 4.20
C ALA A 66 5.03 -3.23 3.92
N GLU A 67 4.67 -4.09 4.89
CA GLU A 67 3.50 -4.97 4.79
C GLU A 67 2.17 -4.18 4.74
N ILE A 68 2.06 -3.12 5.53
CA ILE A 68 0.90 -2.21 5.50
C ILE A 68 0.79 -1.54 4.12
N ILE A 69 1.88 -1.02 3.58
CA ILE A 69 1.90 -0.41 2.24
C ILE A 69 1.49 -1.43 1.18
N ALA A 70 2.08 -2.64 1.19
CA ALA A 70 1.72 -3.70 0.23
C ALA A 70 0.24 -4.09 0.32
N SER A 71 -0.31 -4.17 1.53
CA SER A 71 -1.73 -4.47 1.76
C SER A 71 -2.64 -3.35 1.26
N ALA A 72 -2.26 -2.09 1.49
CA ALA A 72 -3.00 -0.93 0.98
C ALA A 72 -2.97 -0.85 -0.55
N VAL A 73 -1.81 -1.16 -1.17
CA VAL A 73 -1.67 -1.27 -2.63
C VAL A 73 -2.57 -2.38 -3.18
N LEU A 74 -2.54 -3.58 -2.59
CA LEU A 74 -3.42 -4.69 -2.98
C LEU A 74 -4.90 -4.31 -2.91
N ALA A 75 -5.32 -3.66 -1.81
CA ALA A 75 -6.69 -3.21 -1.65
C ALA A 75 -7.10 -2.16 -2.71
N GLY A 76 -6.20 -1.22 -3.02
CA GLY A 76 -6.39 -0.23 -4.08
C GLY A 76 -6.52 -0.88 -5.46
N GLU A 77 -5.62 -1.78 -5.81
CA GLU A 77 -5.64 -2.53 -7.07
C GLU A 77 -6.92 -3.35 -7.21
N LEU A 78 -7.31 -4.09 -6.17
CA LEU A 78 -8.54 -4.89 -6.17
C LEU A 78 -9.77 -4.01 -6.40
N SER A 79 -9.85 -2.88 -5.68
CA SER A 79 -10.96 -1.93 -5.82
C SER A 79 -11.02 -1.33 -7.24
N LEU A 80 -9.87 -0.94 -7.79
CA LEU A 80 -9.80 -0.31 -9.11
C LEU A 80 -10.13 -1.31 -10.22
N ILE A 81 -9.53 -2.51 -10.19
CA ILE A 81 -9.79 -3.58 -11.16
C ILE A 81 -11.25 -4.02 -11.09
N GLY A 82 -11.81 -4.15 -9.88
CA GLY A 82 -13.23 -4.45 -9.69
C GLY A 82 -14.16 -3.38 -10.29
N ALA A 83 -13.85 -2.09 -10.05
CA ALA A 83 -14.62 -0.99 -10.62
C ALA A 83 -14.50 -0.92 -12.15
N LEU A 84 -13.34 -1.22 -12.71
CA LEU A 84 -13.12 -1.34 -14.15
C LEU A 84 -13.92 -2.49 -14.74
N GLY A 85 -13.84 -3.68 -14.14
CA GLY A 85 -14.58 -4.87 -14.56
C GLY A 85 -16.10 -4.69 -14.53
N ALA A 86 -16.62 -3.94 -13.55
CA ALA A 86 -18.04 -3.61 -13.43
C ALA A 86 -18.50 -2.41 -14.30
N GLY A 87 -17.59 -1.74 -15.02
CA GLY A 87 -17.89 -0.51 -15.75
C GLY A 87 -18.30 0.67 -14.85
N HIS A 88 -17.95 0.63 -13.56
CA HIS A 88 -18.31 1.63 -12.56
C HIS A 88 -17.27 2.73 -12.38
N LEU A 89 -16.08 2.59 -12.97
CA LEU A 89 -14.99 3.54 -12.77
C LEU A 89 -15.37 4.98 -13.17
N ALA A 90 -15.95 5.17 -14.36
CA ALA A 90 -16.36 6.50 -14.83
C ALA A 90 -17.43 7.16 -13.95
N ARG A 91 -18.33 6.35 -13.36
CA ARG A 91 -19.37 6.83 -12.44
C ARG A 91 -18.78 7.23 -11.09
N ALA A 92 -17.91 6.39 -10.52
CA ALA A 92 -17.24 6.67 -9.25
C ALA A 92 -16.37 7.93 -9.36
N HIS A 93 -15.65 8.12 -10.46
CA HIS A 93 -14.86 9.33 -10.71
C HIS A 93 -15.75 10.59 -10.73
N LYS A 94 -16.85 10.56 -11.50
CA LYS A 94 -17.81 11.68 -11.58
C LYS A 94 -18.44 12.04 -10.23
N THR A 95 -18.69 11.06 -9.36
CA THR A 95 -19.38 11.28 -8.08
C THR A 95 -18.44 11.61 -6.93
N LEU A 96 -17.26 10.98 -6.87
CA LEU A 96 -16.35 11.05 -5.72
C LEU A 96 -14.98 11.66 -6.05
N GLY A 97 -14.53 11.54 -7.30
CA GLY A 97 -13.21 12.01 -7.75
C GLY A 97 -13.19 13.42 -8.35
N ARG A 98 -14.33 13.88 -8.89
CA ARG A 98 -14.45 14.97 -9.88
C ARG A 98 -13.75 14.62 -11.19
#